data_AF-A0A1Y5HFA4-F1
#
_entry.id   AF-A0A1Y5HFA4-F1
#
_cell.length_a   1.000
_cell.length_b   1.000
_cell.length_c   1.000
_cell.angle_alpha   90.00
_cell.angle_beta   90.00
_cell.angle_gamma   90.00
#
_symmetry.space_group_name_H-M   'P 1'
#
loop_
_entity.id
_entity.type
_entity.pdbx_description
1 polymer ?
#
loop_
_entity_poly.entity_id
_entity_poly.type
_entity_poly.pdbx_seq_one_letter_code
_entity_poly.pdbx_strand_id
1 'polypeptide(L)'
;MFSKRQLITAMAALAVTATTALPAFALDRRVKIVNDTGYVLVEFYGSNKGSTSWEEDILGRDVLRSGSSVMIDFDDGTGYCKFDFKAIFDDGDELIRKGVNICEIGTYTYN
;
A
#
# COMPACT_ATOMS: atom_id res chain seq x y z
N MET A 1 -38.40 -70.63 -10.49
CA MET A 1 -38.88 -69.38 -9.85
C MET A 1 -37.74 -68.78 -9.03
N PHE A 2 -37.71 -67.45 -8.92
CA PHE A 2 -36.64 -66.58 -8.36
C PHE A 2 -35.44 -66.34 -9.29
N SER A 3 -34.97 -65.12 -9.56
CA SER A 3 -35.52 -63.77 -9.45
C SER A 3 -34.63 -62.87 -10.34
N LYS A 4 -35.22 -61.80 -10.89
CA LYS A 4 -34.65 -60.90 -11.90
C LYS A 4 -33.35 -60.25 -11.41
N ARG A 5 -32.29 -60.31 -12.23
CA ARG A 5 -31.07 -59.49 -12.04
C ARG A 5 -31.36 -58.08 -12.57
N GLN A 6 -31.58 -57.12 -11.68
CA GLN A 6 -31.61 -55.71 -12.04
C GLN A 6 -30.17 -55.21 -12.21
N LEU A 7 -29.80 -54.88 -13.44
CA LEU A 7 -28.58 -54.14 -13.76
C LEU A 7 -28.86 -52.65 -13.56
N ILE A 8 -28.26 -52.05 -12.52
CA ILE A 8 -28.19 -50.59 -12.35
C ILE A 8 -26.76 -50.26 -11.96
N THR A 9 -26.01 -49.58 -12.85
CA THR A 9 -24.85 -48.74 -12.51
C THR A 9 -24.47 -47.97 -13.79
N ALA A 10 -24.96 -46.75 -13.98
CA ALA A 10 -24.45 -45.47 -13.46
C ALA A 10 -23.51 -44.79 -14.49
N MET A 11 -24.07 -43.85 -15.26
CA MET A 11 -23.31 -42.87 -16.05
C MET A 11 -22.56 -41.94 -15.07
N ALA A 12 -21.24 -42.05 -15.02
CA ALA A 12 -20.42 -41.05 -14.32
C ALA A 12 -20.29 -39.81 -15.20
N ALA A 13 -21.07 -38.77 -14.90
CA ALA A 13 -20.89 -37.44 -15.50
C ALA A 13 -19.67 -36.76 -14.82
N LEU A 14 -18.59 -36.56 -15.58
CA LEU A 14 -17.42 -35.81 -15.16
C LEU A 14 -17.77 -34.32 -15.13
N ALA A 15 -18.14 -33.79 -13.97
CA ALA A 15 -18.39 -32.36 -13.80
C ALA A 15 -17.04 -31.62 -13.75
N VAL A 16 -16.65 -30.98 -14.87
CA VAL A 16 -15.52 -30.04 -14.92
C VAL A 16 -15.95 -28.77 -14.21
N THR A 17 -15.48 -28.57 -12.98
CA THR A 17 -15.67 -27.32 -12.25
C THR A 17 -14.66 -26.29 -12.77
N ALA A 18 -15.10 -25.41 -13.66
CA ALA A 18 -14.32 -24.24 -14.06
C ALA A 18 -14.23 -23.27 -12.88
N THR A 19 -13.06 -23.14 -12.27
CA THR A 19 -12.76 -22.11 -11.27
C THR A 19 -12.48 -20.80 -12.00
N THR A 20 -13.44 -19.87 -11.95
CA THR A 20 -13.19 -18.50 -12.41
C THR A 20 -12.38 -17.77 -11.34
N ALA A 21 -11.09 -17.59 -11.58
CA ALA A 21 -10.26 -16.70 -10.77
C ALA A 21 -10.78 -15.26 -10.94
N LEU A 22 -11.18 -14.63 -9.84
CA LEU A 22 -11.49 -13.20 -9.83
C LEU A 22 -10.19 -12.41 -9.93
N PRO A 23 -10.17 -11.26 -10.64
CA PRO A 23 -9.01 -10.39 -10.67
C PRO A 23 -8.74 -9.85 -9.26
N ALA A 24 -7.50 -10.00 -8.79
CA ALA A 24 -7.04 -9.30 -7.59
C ALA A 24 -6.77 -7.84 -7.96
N PHE A 25 -7.59 -6.92 -7.45
CA PHE A 25 -7.31 -5.49 -7.54
C PHE A 25 -6.23 -5.14 -6.51
N ALA A 26 -5.02 -4.81 -6.98
CA ALA A 26 -3.98 -4.26 -6.12
C ALA A 26 -4.32 -2.81 -5.76
N LEU A 27 -4.18 -2.44 -4.48
CA LEU A 27 -4.32 -1.06 -4.03
C LEU A 27 -3.10 -0.26 -4.48
N ASP A 28 -3.32 0.91 -5.08
CA ASP A 28 -2.26 1.86 -5.38
C ASP A 28 -1.81 2.53 -4.08
N ARG A 29 -0.53 2.35 -3.75
CA ARG A 29 0.11 2.88 -2.54
C ARG A 29 1.15 3.95 -2.85
N ARG A 30 1.10 4.50 -4.06
CA ARG A 30 1.94 5.60 -4.48
C ARG A 30 1.31 6.93 -4.06
N VAL A 31 2.02 7.68 -3.24
CA VAL A 31 1.58 9.00 -2.78
C VAL A 31 2.60 10.05 -3.23
N LYS A 32 2.08 11.11 -3.84
CA LYS A 32 2.88 12.29 -4.16
C LYS A 32 3.06 13.13 -2.90
N ILE A 33 4.29 13.29 -2.45
CA ILE A 33 4.65 14.23 -1.38
C ILE A 33 4.98 15.58 -2.01
N VAL A 34 4.31 16.62 -1.56
CA VAL A 34 4.49 18.00 -2.04
C VAL A 34 4.99 18.85 -0.89
N ASN A 35 6.07 19.60 -1.14
CA ASN A 35 6.57 20.60 -0.21
C ASN A 35 6.20 22.00 -0.71
N ASP A 36 5.24 22.65 -0.07
CA ASP A 36 4.79 24.02 -0.35
C ASP A 36 4.98 24.94 0.88
N THR A 37 6.02 24.68 1.68
CA THR A 37 6.24 25.35 2.98
C THR A 37 7.13 26.59 2.92
N GLY A 38 7.86 26.80 1.82
CA GLY A 38 8.94 27.80 1.73
C GLY A 38 10.32 27.30 2.18
N TYR A 39 10.40 26.15 2.85
CA TYR A 39 11.63 25.54 3.36
C TYR A 39 12.04 24.31 2.55
N VAL A 40 13.28 23.84 2.69
CA VAL A 40 13.72 22.58 2.06
C VAL A 40 13.40 21.43 3.00
N LEU A 41 12.63 20.45 2.53
CA LEU A 41 12.42 19.19 3.23
C LEU A 41 13.69 18.34 3.04
N VAL A 42 14.46 18.17 4.11
CA VAL A 42 15.77 17.49 4.06
C VAL A 42 15.68 16.01 4.38
N GLU A 43 14.72 15.60 5.21
CA GLU A 43 14.46 14.19 5.52
C GLU A 43 12.96 13.94 5.53
N PHE A 44 12.54 12.80 4.97
CA PHE A 44 11.15 12.37 4.98
C PHE A 44 11.05 10.88 5.30
N TYR A 45 10.28 10.58 6.35
CA TYR A 45 10.06 9.23 6.85
C TYR A 45 8.59 8.84 6.70
N GLY A 46 8.39 7.55 6.39
CA GLY A 46 7.07 6.93 6.39
C GLY A 46 7.13 5.58 7.07
N SER A 47 6.48 5.44 8.24
CA SER A 47 6.43 4.19 8.97
C SER A 47 5.01 3.65 9.02
N ASN A 48 4.79 2.40 8.62
CA ASN A 48 3.48 1.78 8.75
C ASN A 48 3.07 1.64 10.23
N LYS A 49 1.77 1.52 10.51
CA LYS A 49 1.23 1.43 11.88
C LYS A 49 1.72 0.22 12.70
N GLY A 50 2.36 -0.75 12.06
CA GLY A 50 2.95 -1.92 12.71
C GLY A 50 4.40 -1.70 13.15
N SER A 51 5.05 -0.64 12.69
CA SER A 51 6.41 -0.29 13.11
C SER A 51 6.43 0.36 14.49
N THR A 52 7.57 0.21 15.17
CA THR A 52 7.81 0.76 16.52
C THR A 52 8.87 1.86 16.54
N SER A 53 9.48 2.15 15.40
CA SER A 53 10.48 3.21 15.20
C SER A 53 10.26 3.90 13.85
N TRP A 54 10.88 5.05 13.66
CA TRP A 54 11.05 5.59 12.31
C TRP A 54 11.98 4.66 11.53
N GLU A 55 11.61 4.34 10.30
CA GLU A 55 12.41 3.55 9.37
C GLU A 55 13.50 4.45 8.73
N GLU A 56 13.93 4.15 7.50
CA GLU A 56 14.86 4.99 6.76
C GLU A 56 14.26 6.34 6.32
N ASP A 57 15.15 7.31 6.07
CA ASP A 57 14.81 8.49 5.28
C ASP A 57 14.63 8.07 3.82
N ILE A 58 13.43 8.33 3.29
CA ILE A 58 13.03 7.94 1.93
C ILE A 58 13.71 8.81 0.88
N LEU A 59 14.15 10.03 1.22
CA LEU A 59 14.89 10.91 0.29
C LEU A 59 16.37 10.51 0.16
N GLY A 60 16.93 9.90 1.20
CA GLY A 60 18.26 9.32 1.22
C GLY A 60 19.36 10.37 1.18
N ARG A 61 19.86 10.69 -0.02
CA ARG A 61 20.87 11.76 -0.22
C ARG A 61 20.30 12.99 -0.92
N ASP A 62 19.07 12.87 -1.43
CA ASP A 62 18.37 13.95 -2.10
C ASP A 62 17.58 14.77 -1.08
N VAL A 63 17.07 15.93 -1.51
CA VAL A 63 16.21 16.80 -0.71
C VAL A 63 15.04 17.28 -1.56
N LEU A 64 13.91 17.60 -0.92
CA LEU A 64 12.72 18.10 -1.60
C LEU A 64 12.56 19.60 -1.36
N ARG A 65 12.97 20.41 -2.35
CA ARG A 65 12.87 21.88 -2.30
C ARG A 65 11.41 22.34 -2.24
N SER A 66 11.17 23.51 -1.66
CA SER A 66 9.86 24.17 -1.74
C SER A 66 9.38 24.32 -3.19
N GLY A 67 8.09 24.15 -3.41
CA GLY A 67 7.43 24.11 -4.71
C GLY A 67 7.66 22.81 -5.50
N SER A 68 8.41 21.84 -4.96
CA SER A 68 8.69 20.56 -5.62
C SER A 68 7.83 19.42 -5.06
N SER A 69 7.78 18.32 -5.80
CA SER A 69 7.10 17.10 -5.36
C SER A 69 7.87 15.84 -5.78
N VAL A 70 7.68 14.76 -5.02
CA VAL A 70 8.21 13.44 -5.32
C VAL A 70 7.11 12.40 -5.19
N MET A 71 7.10 11.40 -6.06
CA MET A 71 6.21 10.25 -5.95
C MET A 71 6.92 9.16 -5.15
N ILE A 72 6.33 8.73 -4.03
CA ILE A 72 6.87 7.68 -3.17
C ILE A 72 5.94 6.48 -3.24
N ASP A 73 6.53 5.30 -3.45
CA ASP A 73 5.83 4.02 -3.34
C ASP A 73 5.96 3.50 -1.91
N PHE A 74 4.85 3.43 -1.17
CA PHE A 74 4.81 2.93 0.20
C PHE A 74 4.45 1.44 0.27
N ASP A 75 4.44 0.72 -0.86
CA ASP A 75 4.27 -0.74 -0.84
C ASP A 75 5.50 -1.44 -0.26
N ASP A 76 5.48 -1.66 1.04
CA ASP A 76 6.50 -2.40 1.81
C ASP A 76 6.23 -3.92 1.85
N GLY A 77 5.26 -4.42 1.08
CA GLY A 77 4.86 -5.84 1.07
C GLY A 77 4.05 -6.31 2.28
N THR A 78 3.81 -5.45 3.29
CA THR A 78 3.04 -5.82 4.50
C THR A 78 1.53 -5.74 4.32
N GLY A 79 1.06 -4.97 3.32
CA GLY A 79 -0.36 -4.71 3.09
C GLY A 79 -0.96 -3.62 3.99
N TYR A 80 -0.15 -2.91 4.79
CA TYR A 80 -0.65 -1.77 5.56
C TYR A 80 -1.08 -0.61 4.66
N CYS A 81 -2.14 0.09 5.09
CA CYS A 81 -2.61 1.33 4.49
C CYS A 81 -2.43 2.56 5.39
N LYS A 82 -2.14 2.35 6.68
CA LYS A 82 -2.00 3.43 7.66
C LYS A 82 -0.53 3.65 7.97
N PHE A 83 -0.05 4.84 7.67
CA PHE A 83 1.32 5.27 7.87
C PHE A 83 1.37 6.54 8.70
N ASP A 84 2.41 6.67 9.50
CA ASP A 84 2.81 7.91 10.12
C ASP A 84 3.90 8.55 9.25
N PHE A 85 3.78 9.85 9.00
CA PHE A 85 4.76 10.64 8.26
C PHE A 85 5.53 11.53 9.22
N LYS A 86 6.84 11.64 9.03
CA LYS A 86 7.70 12.64 9.67
C LYS A 86 8.48 13.39 8.59
N ALA A 87 8.43 14.71 8.66
CA ALA A 87 9.17 15.62 7.80
C ALA A 87 10.12 16.45 8.65
N ILE A 88 11.38 16.59 8.22
CA ILE A 88 12.38 17.46 8.83
C ILE A 88 12.84 18.48 7.79
N PHE A 89 12.82 19.75 8.16
CA PHE A 89 13.14 20.86 7.27
C PHE A 89 14.53 21.45 7.55
N ASP A 90 15.06 22.23 6.60
CA ASP A 90 16.41 22.82 6.67
C ASP A 90 16.59 23.90 7.75
N ASP A 91 15.49 24.43 8.27
CA ASP A 91 15.47 25.31 9.45
C ASP A 91 15.46 24.55 10.79
N GLY A 92 15.34 23.22 10.74
CA GLY A 92 15.28 22.33 11.90
C GLY A 92 13.87 22.02 12.40
N ASP A 93 12.83 22.53 11.76
CA ASP A 93 11.45 22.21 12.14
C ASP A 93 11.11 20.75 11.79
N GLU A 94 10.29 20.13 12.65
CA GLU A 94 9.79 18.78 12.46
C GLU A 94 8.26 18.75 12.44
N LEU A 95 7.69 18.13 11.39
CA LEU A 95 6.25 17.92 11.28
C LEU A 95 5.92 16.43 11.26
N ILE A 96 5.13 16.00 12.24
CA ILE A 96 4.66 14.61 12.36
C ILE A 96 3.16 14.54 12.08
N ARG A 97 2.76 13.69 11.15
CA ARG A 97 1.36 13.38 10.85
C ARG A 97 1.09 11.90 10.99
N LYS A 98 0.27 11.52 11.98
CA LYS A 98 -0.04 10.11 12.26
C LYS A 98 -1.27 9.62 11.50
N GLY A 99 -1.30 8.33 11.18
CA GLY A 99 -2.48 7.62 10.70
C GLY A 99 -2.98 8.03 9.31
N VAL A 100 -2.10 8.53 8.45
CA VAL A 100 -2.39 8.86 7.05
C VAL A 100 -2.80 7.57 6.32
N ASN A 101 -3.93 7.60 5.62
CA ASN A 101 -4.38 6.45 4.83
C ASN A 101 -3.85 6.54 3.40
N ILE A 102 -2.72 5.92 3.11
CA ILE A 102 -2.07 5.98 1.79
C ILE A 102 -2.86 5.26 0.69
N CYS A 103 -3.80 4.37 1.06
CA CYS A 103 -4.66 3.67 0.12
C CYS A 103 -5.86 4.52 -0.32
N GLU A 104 -6.08 5.67 0.30
CA GLU A 104 -7.20 6.58 0.03
C GLU A 104 -6.74 7.94 -0.52
N ILE A 105 -5.43 8.21 -0.57
CA ILE A 105 -4.89 9.47 -1.07
C ILE A 105 -3.84 9.22 -2.15
N GLY A 106 -3.80 10.10 -3.15
CA GLY A 106 -2.70 10.14 -4.12
C GLY A 106 -1.71 11.27 -3.88
N THR A 107 -1.98 12.18 -2.94
CA THR A 107 -1.13 13.34 -2.66
C THR A 107 -1.24 13.77 -1.20
N TYR A 108 -0.10 14.13 -0.62
CA TYR A 108 0.01 14.76 0.69
C TYR A 108 0.88 16.02 0.56
N THR A 109 0.37 17.16 1.02
CA THR A 109 1.04 18.46 0.90
C THR A 109 1.38 19.04 2.27
N TYR A 110 2.64 19.42 2.44
CA TYR A 110 3.07 20.32 3.51
C TYR A 110 2.95 21.77 3.03
N ASN A 111 2.39 22.65 3.85
CA ASN A 111 2.17 24.08 3.55
C ASN A 111 2.68 24.92 4.72
#